data_AF-A0A6A6E3P8-F1
#
_entry.id   AF-A0A6A6E3P8-F1
#
_cell.length_a   1.000
_cell.length_b   1.000
_cell.length_c   1.000
_cell.angle_alpha   90.00
_cell.angle_beta   90.00
_cell.angle_gamma   90.00
#
_symmetry.space_group_name_H-M   'P 1'
#
loop_
_entity.id
_entity.type
_entity.pdbx_description
1 polymer ?
#
loop_
_entity_poly.entity_id
_entity_poly.type
_entity_poly.pdbx_seq_one_letter_code
_entity_poly.pdbx_strand_id
1 'polypeptide(L)' 'FRWCPRADCSSGQIHDTGRDGPIFTCVKCRTKLCLFHETAWHEAETCEEFDHRMKKSKRKLNESFSSRRIGTEKKPC' A
#
# COMPACT_ATOMS: atom_id res chain seq x y z
N PHE A 1 -15.73 8.49 -3.70
CA PHE A 1 -16.12 7.21 -4.32
C PHE A 1 -14.89 6.36 -4.54
N ARG A 2 -14.88 5.10 -4.10
CA ARG A 2 -13.77 4.16 -4.29
C ARG A 2 -14.32 2.76 -4.57
N TRP A 3 -13.57 1.97 -5.34
CA TRP A 3 -13.86 0.56 -5.57
C TRP A 3 -13.19 -0.29 -4.50
N CYS A 4 -13.80 -1.43 -4.16
CA CYS A 4 -13.15 -2.43 -3.34
C CYS A 4 -11.92 -2.99 -4.09
N PRO A 5 -10.72 -3.00 -3.48
CA PRO A 5 -9.49 -3.46 -4.13
C PRO A 5 -9.35 -4.98 -4.19
N ARG A 6 -10.30 -5.73 -3.65
CA ARG A 6 -10.30 -7.19 -3.70
C ARG A 6 -10.67 -7.63 -5.12
N ALA A 7 -9.84 -8.47 -5.73
CA ALA A 7 -10.07 -8.98 -7.08
C ALA A 7 -11.44 -9.66 -7.24
N ASP A 8 -11.91 -10.34 -6.20
CA ASP A 8 -13.21 -11.04 -6.18
C ASP A 8 -14.40 -10.13 -5.85
N CYS A 9 -14.19 -8.82 -5.64
CA CYS A 9 -15.24 -7.89 -5.21
C CYS A 9 -15.20 -6.59 -5.99
N SER A 10 -16.09 -6.44 -6.97
CA SER A 10 -16.29 -5.20 -7.73
C SER A 10 -17.35 -4.28 -7.11
N SER A 11 -17.40 -4.18 -5.78
CA SER A 11 -18.35 -3.28 -5.11
C SER A 11 -17.76 -1.87 -5.03
N GLY A 12 -18.47 -0.89 -5.59
CA GLY A 12 -18.13 0.54 -5.45
C GLY A 12 -18.93 1.16 -4.32
N GLN A 13 -18.28 1.91 -3.44
CA GLN A 13 -18.96 2.64 -2.37
C GLN A 13 -18.43 4.06 -2.23
N ILE A 14 -19.34 4.98 -1.89
CA ILE A 14 -18.98 6.35 -1.57
C ILE A 14 -18.67 6.38 -0.08
N HIS A 15 -17.38 6.46 0.24
CA HIS A 15 -16.93 6.72 1.59
C HIS A 15 -16.92 8.24 1.80
N ASP A 16 -17.86 8.74 2.58
CA ASP A 16 -17.86 10.12 3.08
C ASP A 16 -16.99 10.13 4.34
N THR A 17 -15.71 10.40 4.17
CA THR A 17 -14.73 10.48 5.26
C THR A 17 -14.94 11.75 6.07
N GLY A 18 -16.06 11.82 6.79
CA GLY A 18 -16.35 12.89 7.75
C GLY A 18 -15.97 12.52 9.18
N ARG A 19 -16.35 11.31 9.64
CA ARG A 19 -16.36 10.98 11.08
C ARG A 19 -15.79 9.62 11.49
N ASP A 20 -15.60 8.69 10.54
CA ASP A 20 -15.27 7.28 10.84
C ASP A 20 -13.76 6.95 10.73
N GLY A 21 -12.91 7.96 10.63
CA GLY A 21 -11.48 7.75 10.41
C GLY A 21 -11.16 7.11 9.04
N PRO A 22 -9.91 6.68 8.81
CA PRO A 22 -9.45 6.18 7.51
C PRO A 22 -9.79 4.70 7.26
N ILE A 23 -10.91 4.21 7.81
CA ILE A 23 -11.33 2.81 7.72
C ILE A 23 -12.28 2.65 6.56
N PHE A 24 -11.89 1.88 5.54
CA PHE A 24 -12.79 1.47 4.47
C PHE A 24 -13.36 0.08 4.77
N THR A 25 -14.66 -0.02 5.00
CA THR A 25 -15.33 -1.31 5.20
C THR A 25 -16.26 -1.60 4.02
N CYS A 26 -15.95 -2.64 3.23
CA CYS A 26 -16.78 -2.99 2.08
C CYS A 26 -18.12 -3.61 2.50
N VAL A 27 -19.24 -3.11 1.99
CA VAL A 27 -20.58 -3.66 2.31
C VAL A 27 -20.82 -5.07 1.75
N LYS A 28 -20.21 -5.41 0.62
CA LYS A 28 -20.41 -6.70 -0.06
C LYS A 28 -19.57 -7.82 0.55
N CYS A 29 -18.29 -7.56 0.81
CA CYS A 29 -17.34 -8.57 1.28
C CYS A 29 -16.88 -8.37 2.74
N ARG A 30 -17.42 -7.36 3.45
CA ARG A 30 -17.09 -7.00 4.85
C ARG A 30 -15.58 -6.81 5.10
N THR A 31 -14.79 -6.65 4.04
CA THR A 31 -13.35 -6.50 4.15
C THR A 31 -13.02 -5.08 4.61
N LYS A 32 -12.21 -4.97 5.65
CA LYS A 32 -11.69 -3.70 6.17
C LYS A 32 -10.36 -3.38 5.49
N LEU A 33 -10.19 -2.17 5.03
CA LEU A 33 -8.95 -1.66 4.45
C LEU A 33 -8.59 -0.30 5.02
N CYS A 34 -7.28 -0.03 5.05
CA CYS A 34 -6.76 1.28 5.42
C CYS A 34 -6.72 2.20 4.19
N LEU A 35 -7.38 3.36 4.27
CA LEU A 35 -7.39 4.34 3.18
C LEU A 35 -6.06 5.09 3.01
N PHE A 36 -5.24 5.17 4.06
CA PHE A 36 -3.90 5.80 3.98
C PHE A 36 -2.87 4.90 3.30
N HIS A 37 -2.91 3.60 3.58
CA HIS A 37 -1.91 2.64 3.10
C HIS A 37 -2.41 1.75 1.94
N GLU A 38 -3.70 1.83 1.60
CA GLU A 38 -4.36 1.01 0.58
C GLU A 38 -4.11 -0.50 0.77
N THR A 39 -3.94 -0.92 2.03
CA THR A 39 -3.64 -2.30 2.44
C THR A 39 -4.72 -2.85 3.38
N ALA A 40 -4.60 -4.11 3.76
CA ALA A 40 -5.46 -4.74 4.76
C ALA A 40 -5.52 -3.88 6.03
N TRP A 41 -6.73 -3.66 6.56
CA TRP A 41 -6.90 -2.87 7.76
C TRP A 41 -6.09 -3.49 8.91
N HIS A 42 -5.26 -2.66 9.51
CA HIS A 42 -4.39 -3.05 10.59
C HIS A 42 -5.00 -2.54 11.91
N GLU A 43 -5.90 -3.32 12.49
CA GLU A 43 -6.57 -2.98 13.75
C GLU A 43 -5.64 -3.06 14.98
N ALA A 44 -4.50 -3.75 14.86
CA ALA A 44 -3.53 -3.93 15.93
C ALA A 44 -2.37 -2.91 15.95
N GLU A 45 -2.23 -2.07 14.92
CA GLU A 45 -1.16 -1.08 14.79
C GLU A 45 -1.72 0.21 14.17
N THR A 46 -1.29 1.37 14.66
CA THR A 46 -1.69 2.65 14.07
C THR A 46 -1.07 2.84 12.68
N CYS A 47 -1.63 3.77 11.89
CA CYS A 47 -1.05 4.11 10.58
C CYS A 47 0.44 4.53 10.71
N GLU A 48 0.80 5.23 11.77
CA GLU A 48 2.17 5.68 12.03
C GLU A 48 3.12 4.51 12.33
N GLU A 49 2.66 3.54 13.13
CA GLU A 49 3.43 2.33 13.44
C GLU A 49 3.66 1.47 12.18
N PHE A 50 2.62 1.34 11.35
CA PHE A 50 2.71 0.62 10.08
C PHE A 50 3.74 1.26 9.14
N ASP A 51 3.70 2.59 9.00
CA ASP A 51 4.66 3.34 8.18
C ASP A 51 6.09 3.18 8.73
N HIS A 52 6.28 3.26 10.05
CA HIS A 52 7.59 3.07 10.67
C HIS A 52 8.15 1.65 10.44
N ARG A 53 7.30 0.61 10.51
CA ARG A 53 7.67 -0.78 10.17
C ARG A 53 8.02 -0.92 8.69
N MET A 54 7.22 -0.33 7.80
CA MET A 54 7.46 -0.39 6.36
C MET A 54 8.73 0.35 5.94
N LYS A 55 9.01 1.53 6.53
CA LYS A 55 10.26 2.28 6.34
C LYS A 55 11.49 1.46 6.75
N LYS A 56 11.42 0.74 7.89
CA LYS A 56 12.48 -0.17 8.32
C LYS A 56 12.71 -1.32 7.31
N SER A 57 11.65 -1.84 6.70
CA SER A 57 11.74 -2.92 5.71
C SER A 57 12.23 -2.45 4.33
N LYS A 58 11.81 -1.27 3.86
CA LYS A 58 12.24 -0.71 2.57
C LYS A 58 13.74 -0.44 2.50
N ARG A 59 14.39 -0.14 3.62
CA ARG A 59 15.85 -0.01 3.69
C ARG A 59 16.60 -1.30 3.33
N LYS A 60 15.98 -2.48 3.48
CA LYS A 60 16.57 -3.76 3.05
C LYS A 60 16.35 -4.08 1.56
N LEU A 61 15.29 -3.57 0.95
CA LEU A 61 14.96 -3.83 -0.46
C LEU A 61 15.74 -2.93 -1.44
N ASN A 62 16.07 -1.70 -1.04
CA ASN A 62 16.85 -0.79 -1.89
C ASN A 62 18.30 -1.27 -2.12
N GLU A 63 18.84 -2.11 -1.23
CA GLU A 63 20.17 -2.69 -1.37
C GLU A 63 20.22 -3.82 -2.43
N SER A 64 19.07 -4.31 -2.89
CA SER A 64 18.98 -5.38 -3.89
C SER A 64 18.75 -4.89 -5.33
N PHE A 65 18.43 -3.61 -5.55
CA PHE A 65 18.21 -3.09 -6.92
C PHE A 65 19.44 -2.43 -7.55
N SER A 66 20.38 -1.92 -6.75
CA SER A 66 21.61 -1.28 -7.27
C SER A 66 22.74 -2.26 -7.57
N SER A 67 22.50 -3.57 -7.45
CA SER A 67 23.49 -4.62 -7.68
C SER A 67 23.43 -5.23 -9.09
N ARG A 68 22.88 -4.53 -10.08
CA ARG A 68 23.06 -4.85 -11.50
C ARG A 68 24.13 -3.94 -12.09
N ARG A 69 25.34 -4.51 -12.07
CA ARG A 69 26.65 -3.95 -12.41
C ARG A 69 26.70 -3.34 -13.81
N ILE A 70 27.39 -2.20 -13.87
CA ILE A 70 28.35 -1.77 -14.89
C ILE A 70 28.59 -2.81 -16.00
N GLY A 71 28.16 -2.48 -17.22
CA GLY A 71 28.43 -3.23 -18.44
C GLY A 71 28.54 -2.29 -19.63
N THR A 72 29.66 -1.59 -19.70
CA THR A 72 30.39 -1.23 -20.93
C THR A 72 29.59 -0.93 -22.21
N GLU A 73 29.34 0.36 -22.50
CA GLU A 73 29.39 0.83 -23.88
C GLU A 73 30.36 2.01 -23.95
N LYS A 74 31.64 1.66 -24.17
CA LYS A 74 32.63 2.63 -24.60
C LYS A 74 32.18 3.14 -25.97
N LYS A 75 31.99 4.45 -26.03
CA LYS A 75 31.79 5.25 -27.24
C LYS A 75 32.87 4.88 -28.26
N PRO A 76 32.53 4.36 -29.46
CA PRO A 76 33.46 4.44 -30.56
C PRO A 76 33.65 5.92 -30.91
N CYS A 77 34.88 6.23 -31.30
CA CYS A 77 35.44 7.53 -31.66
C CYS A 77 34.53 8.42 -32.52
#